data_AF-A0A1A8LBX2-F1
#
_entry.id   AF-A0A1A8LBX2-F1
#
_cell.length_a   1.000
_cell.length_b   1.000
_cell.length_c   1.000
_cell.angle_alpha   90.00
_cell.angle_beta   90.00
_cell.angle_gamma   90.00
#
_symmetry.space_group_name_H-M   'P 1'
#
loop_
_entity.id
_entity.type
_entity.pdbx_description
1 polymer ?
#
loop_
_entity_poly.entity_id
_entity_poly.type
_entity_poly.pdbx_seq_one_letter_code
_entity_poly.pdbx_strand_id
1 'polypeptide(L)'
;RSFVKVWSKTSKSPVMYENGKIYFDNYQNCYSCVHAVPQILYKMPKRSTQEKIEDALLCESPLEQTLPTSSDHKPGLLVLTANNWLLRLSAETGKELQSVYLSPNYKFKYLGWDSSQEIFYVKSVQNKETPLSRQAGVTHSAFMYLGIFRVFPLQIVGILEINKKGFGSG
;
A
#
# COMPACT_ATOMS: atom_id res chain seq x y z
N ARG A 1 -39.61 -12.00 -12.47
CA ARG A 1 -38.67 -11.08 -11.78
C ARG A 1 -37.98 -10.24 -12.85
N SER A 2 -38.10 -8.91 -12.82
CA SER A 2 -37.33 -8.02 -13.69
C SER A 2 -36.07 -7.55 -12.95
N PHE A 3 -34.91 -7.67 -13.60
CA PHE A 3 -33.68 -7.08 -13.06
C PHE A 3 -33.73 -5.57 -13.29
N VAL A 4 -33.60 -4.80 -12.22
CA VAL A 4 -33.55 -3.33 -12.27
C VAL A 4 -32.12 -2.89 -12.00
N LYS A 5 -31.58 -2.02 -12.85
CA LYS A 5 -30.26 -1.43 -12.65
C LYS A 5 -30.33 -0.41 -11.52
N VAL A 6 -29.86 -0.78 -10.33
CA VAL A 6 -29.87 0.10 -9.14
C VAL A 6 -28.68 1.07 -9.09
N TRP A 7 -27.52 0.66 -9.59
CA TRP A 7 -26.31 1.48 -9.60
C TRP A 7 -25.31 0.96 -10.62
N SER A 8 -24.47 1.84 -11.15
CA SER A 8 -23.36 1.48 -12.03
C SER A 8 -22.33 2.59 -12.03
N LYS A 9 -21.05 2.21 -12.04
CA LYS A 9 -19.93 3.12 -12.22
C LYS A 9 -18.84 2.44 -13.02
N THR A 10 -18.16 3.19 -13.86
CA THR A 10 -17.01 2.73 -14.64
C THR A 10 -15.73 3.37 -14.12
N SER A 11 -14.61 2.70 -14.31
CA SER A 11 -13.29 3.25 -13.99
C SER A 11 -12.30 2.95 -15.11
N LYS A 12 -11.32 3.84 -15.26
CA LYS A 12 -10.17 3.63 -16.15
C LYS A 12 -9.05 2.85 -15.47
N SER A 13 -9.12 2.70 -14.14
CA SER A 13 -8.17 1.96 -13.32
C SER A 13 -8.84 0.72 -12.73
N PRO A 14 -8.06 -0.26 -12.23
CA PRO A 14 -8.61 -1.39 -11.50
C PRO A 14 -9.54 -0.93 -10.36
N VAL A 15 -10.67 -1.62 -10.23
CA VAL A 15 -11.61 -1.43 -9.12
C VAL A 15 -11.32 -2.52 -8.10
N MET A 16 -11.00 -2.13 -6.88
CA MET A 16 -10.66 -3.07 -5.80
C MET A 16 -11.85 -3.23 -4.86
N TYR A 17 -12.05 -4.44 -4.35
CA TYR A 17 -13.06 -4.74 -3.35
C TYR A 17 -12.41 -5.38 -2.13
N GLU A 18 -12.60 -4.77 -0.96
CA GLU A 18 -12.08 -5.32 0.30
C GLU A 18 -13.05 -5.00 1.44
N ASN A 19 -13.46 -6.04 2.16
CA ASN A 19 -14.34 -5.97 3.34
C ASN A 19 -15.52 -4.97 3.22
N GLY A 20 -16.38 -5.18 2.21
CA GLY A 20 -17.55 -4.35 2.00
C GLY A 20 -17.26 -2.94 1.46
N LYS A 21 -16.01 -2.65 1.07
CA LYS A 21 -15.59 -1.38 0.47
C LYS A 21 -15.17 -1.61 -0.98
N ILE A 22 -15.54 -0.67 -1.84
CA ILE A 22 -15.16 -0.60 -3.24
C ILE A 22 -14.28 0.62 -3.44
N TYR A 23 -13.06 0.40 -3.93
CA TYR A 23 -12.07 1.42 -4.17
C TYR A 23 -11.91 1.69 -5.66
N PHE A 24 -11.90 2.98 -5.98
CA PHE A 24 -11.72 3.51 -7.33
C PHE A 24 -10.49 4.42 -7.38
N ASP A 25 -9.97 4.59 -8.59
CA ASP A 25 -8.90 5.55 -8.90
C ASP A 25 -7.66 5.34 -8.01
N ASN A 26 -7.24 4.06 -7.89
CA ASN A 26 -6.16 3.58 -7.02
C ASN A 26 -6.37 4.02 -5.57
N TYR A 27 -7.48 3.59 -4.95
CA TYR A 27 -7.83 3.84 -3.54
C TYR A 27 -8.15 5.29 -3.13
N GLN A 28 -8.12 6.24 -4.07
CA GLN A 28 -8.46 7.64 -3.79
C GLN A 28 -9.95 7.85 -3.53
N ASN A 29 -10.82 6.99 -4.05
CA ASN A 29 -12.26 7.09 -3.90
C ASN A 29 -12.80 5.79 -3.32
N CYS A 30 -13.46 5.86 -2.16
CA CYS A 30 -13.99 4.68 -1.48
C CYS A 30 -15.51 4.75 -1.34
N TYR A 31 -16.16 3.61 -1.58
CA TYR A 31 -17.58 3.42 -1.43
C TYR A 31 -17.84 2.24 -0.50
N SER A 32 -18.76 2.37 0.44
CA SER A 32 -19.33 1.24 1.15
C SER A 32 -20.41 0.58 0.29
N CYS A 33 -20.39 -0.74 0.19
CA CYS A 33 -21.41 -1.52 -0.53
C CYS A 33 -22.24 -2.43 0.40
N VAL A 34 -22.25 -2.15 1.71
CA VAL A 34 -23.07 -2.89 2.68
C VAL A 34 -24.56 -2.51 2.62
N HIS A 35 -24.87 -1.40 1.97
CA HIS A 35 -26.24 -0.90 1.78
C HIS A 35 -26.78 -1.26 0.40
N ALA A 36 -28.11 -1.17 0.21
CA ALA A 36 -28.77 -1.46 -1.07
C ALA A 36 -28.23 -0.65 -2.26
N VAL A 37 -27.69 0.54 -2.00
CA VAL A 37 -26.98 1.37 -2.97
C VAL A 37 -25.62 1.75 -2.38
N PRO A 38 -24.50 1.68 -3.14
CA PRO A 38 -23.20 2.06 -2.63
C PRO A 38 -23.14 3.51 -2.15
N GLN A 39 -22.61 3.73 -0.95
CA GLN A 39 -22.46 5.05 -0.34
C GLN A 39 -21.01 5.50 -0.38
N ILE A 40 -20.77 6.78 -0.71
CA ILE A 40 -19.41 7.33 -0.69
C ILE A 40 -18.95 7.42 0.77
N LEU A 41 -17.81 6.79 1.08
CA LEU A 41 -17.14 6.95 2.38
C LEU A 41 -16.21 8.16 2.34
N TYR A 42 -15.35 8.22 1.32
CA TYR A 42 -14.46 9.35 1.12
C TYR A 42 -14.09 9.54 -0.35
N LYS A 43 -13.64 10.77 -0.65
CA LYS A 43 -12.93 11.12 -1.87
C LYS A 43 -11.71 11.94 -1.48
N MET A 44 -10.52 11.43 -1.78
CA MET A 44 -9.29 12.15 -1.50
C MET A 44 -9.16 13.38 -2.43
N PRO A 45 -8.50 14.46 -1.97
CA PRO A 45 -8.09 15.54 -2.84
C PRO A 45 -7.24 15.00 -4.00
N LYS A 46 -7.28 15.68 -5.15
CA LYS A 46 -6.41 15.33 -6.27
C LYS A 46 -4.96 15.43 -5.85
N ARG A 47 -4.23 14.32 -5.96
CA ARG A 47 -2.81 14.23 -5.68
C ARG A 47 -1.97 14.49 -6.91
N SER A 48 -0.74 14.97 -6.71
CA SER A 48 0.24 15.06 -7.79
C SER A 48 0.61 13.66 -8.31
N THR A 49 1.22 13.59 -9.49
CA THR A 49 1.72 12.32 -10.04
C THR A 49 2.83 11.70 -9.17
N GLN A 50 3.52 12.50 -8.36
CA GLN A 50 4.54 12.06 -7.41
C GLN A 50 3.92 11.45 -6.14
N GLU A 51 2.69 11.80 -5.80
CA GLU A 51 2.00 11.30 -4.60
C GLU A 51 0.93 10.25 -4.92
N LYS A 52 0.87 9.81 -6.19
CA LYS A 52 -0.06 8.76 -6.60
C LYS A 52 0.17 7.50 -5.76
N ILE A 53 -0.91 6.79 -5.50
CA ILE A 53 -0.89 5.49 -4.82
C ILE A 53 -0.36 4.44 -5.81
N GLU A 54 0.75 3.79 -5.45
CA GLU A 54 1.35 2.68 -6.20
C GLU A 54 0.75 1.34 -5.75
N ASP A 55 0.49 1.19 -4.45
CA ASP A 55 -0.10 -0.02 -3.87
C ASP A 55 -0.77 0.28 -2.52
N ALA A 56 -1.68 -0.60 -2.06
CA ALA A 56 -2.35 -0.47 -0.78
C ALA A 56 -2.73 -1.81 -0.15
N LEU A 57 -2.86 -1.83 1.18
CA LEU A 57 -3.38 -2.95 1.96
C LEU A 57 -4.39 -2.44 3.02
N LEU A 58 -5.58 -3.03 3.08
CA LEU A 58 -6.48 -2.84 4.21
C LEU A 58 -5.93 -3.53 5.45
N CYS A 59 -5.91 -2.78 6.56
CA CYS A 59 -5.52 -3.28 7.86
C CYS A 59 -6.62 -3.07 8.92
N GLU A 60 -6.76 -4.04 9.81
CA GLU A 60 -7.77 -4.12 10.86
C GLU A 60 -7.11 -4.46 12.19
N SER A 61 -7.58 -3.82 13.25
CA SER A 61 -7.01 -4.00 14.58
C SER A 61 -7.23 -5.43 15.09
N PRO A 62 -6.24 -6.05 15.76
CA PRO A 62 -6.44 -7.31 16.46
C PRO A 62 -7.54 -7.19 17.53
N LEU A 63 -8.42 -8.19 17.63
CA LEU A 63 -9.53 -8.20 18.59
C LEU A 63 -9.08 -8.47 20.04
N GLU A 64 -7.98 -9.19 20.21
CA GLU A 64 -7.55 -9.72 21.52
C GLU A 64 -6.56 -8.80 22.25
N GLN A 65 -6.16 -7.67 21.64
CA GLN A 65 -5.10 -6.82 22.15
C GLN A 65 -5.57 -5.38 22.31
N THR A 66 -5.27 -4.78 23.47
CA THR A 66 -5.48 -3.34 23.65
C THR A 66 -4.31 -2.59 23.02
N LEU A 67 -4.58 -1.90 21.91
CA LEU A 67 -3.56 -1.11 21.22
C LEU A 67 -3.28 0.21 21.93
N PRO A 68 -2.02 0.72 21.87
CA PRO A 68 -1.61 1.92 22.60
C PRO A 68 -2.35 3.19 22.15
N THR A 69 -2.70 3.29 20.86
CA THR A 69 -3.37 4.48 20.29
C THR A 69 -4.82 4.16 19.96
N SER A 70 -5.75 5.04 20.32
CA SER A 70 -7.17 4.87 19.96
C SER A 70 -7.43 4.79 18.46
N SER A 71 -6.60 5.43 17.63
CA SER A 71 -6.68 5.36 16.16
C SER A 71 -6.16 4.03 15.59
N ASP A 72 -5.43 3.24 16.37
CA ASP A 72 -4.97 1.90 15.96
C ASP A 72 -6.13 0.89 16.05
N HIS A 73 -7.16 1.15 16.86
CA HIS A 73 -8.38 0.33 16.97
C HIS A 73 -9.36 0.50 15.80
N LYS A 74 -9.05 1.40 14.85
CA LYS A 74 -9.91 1.67 13.70
C LYS A 74 -9.31 1.07 12.44
N PRO A 75 -10.15 0.56 11.51
CA PRO A 75 -9.66 0.08 10.21
C PRO A 75 -8.85 1.15 9.48
N GLY A 76 -7.66 0.75 9.04
CA GLY A 76 -6.72 1.59 8.33
C GLY A 76 -6.48 1.08 6.90
N LEU A 77 -6.00 1.96 6.04
CA LEU A 77 -5.49 1.63 4.73
C LEU A 77 -4.01 2.01 4.68
N LEU A 78 -3.15 0.99 4.62
CA LEU A 78 -1.73 1.19 4.33
C LEU A 78 -1.59 1.53 2.85
N VAL A 79 -0.89 2.63 2.55
CA VAL A 79 -0.76 3.16 1.20
C VAL A 79 0.70 3.46 0.94
N LEU A 80 1.20 2.97 -0.19
CA LEU A 80 2.52 3.32 -0.70
C LEU A 80 2.39 4.34 -1.83
N THR A 81 3.04 5.49 -1.67
CA THR A 81 3.03 6.55 -2.69
C THR A 81 4.24 6.46 -3.62
N ALA A 82 4.11 7.10 -4.79
CA ALA A 82 5.19 7.12 -5.78
C ALA A 82 6.45 7.86 -5.32
N ASN A 83 6.36 8.78 -4.36
CA ASN A 83 7.48 9.46 -3.74
C ASN A 83 7.97 8.76 -2.46
N ASN A 84 7.74 7.45 -2.34
CA ASN A 84 8.26 6.57 -1.28
C ASN A 84 7.78 6.93 0.14
N TRP A 85 6.58 7.46 0.27
CA TRP A 85 5.91 7.55 1.56
C TRP A 85 5.03 6.32 1.78
N LEU A 86 5.17 5.76 2.97
CA LEU A 86 4.25 4.77 3.51
C LEU A 86 3.30 5.50 4.46
N LEU A 87 2.03 5.50 4.12
CA LEU A 87 0.99 6.19 4.87
C LEU A 87 0.04 5.16 5.49
N ARG A 88 -0.41 5.38 6.72
CA ARG A 88 -1.60 4.73 7.28
C ARG A 88 -2.74 5.74 7.24
N LEU A 89 -3.75 5.47 6.41
CA LEU A 89 -4.93 6.32 6.28
C LEU A 89 -6.10 5.68 7.03
N SER A 90 -7.08 6.46 7.46
CA SER A 90 -8.36 5.92 7.92
C SER A 90 -9.11 5.30 6.74
N ALA A 91 -9.52 4.04 6.85
CA ALA A 91 -10.30 3.38 5.81
C ALA A 91 -11.74 3.93 5.70
N GLU A 92 -12.19 4.71 6.69
CA GLU A 92 -13.52 5.33 6.69
C GLU A 92 -13.48 6.74 6.09
N THR A 93 -12.45 7.52 6.38
CA THR A 93 -12.42 8.95 6.05
C THR A 93 -11.34 9.32 5.03
N GLY A 94 -10.41 8.41 4.71
CA GLY A 94 -9.26 8.67 3.84
C GLY A 94 -8.26 9.68 4.42
N LYS A 95 -8.39 10.04 5.70
CA LYS A 95 -7.49 10.99 6.38
C LYS A 95 -6.21 10.28 6.79
N GLU A 96 -5.08 10.98 6.70
CA GLU A 96 -3.80 10.47 7.18
C GLU A 96 -3.81 10.32 8.70
N LEU A 97 -3.39 9.15 9.18
CA LEU A 97 -3.21 8.83 10.59
C LEU A 97 -1.73 8.83 10.95
N GLN A 98 -0.88 8.25 10.09
CA GLN A 98 0.57 8.15 10.26
C GLN A 98 1.27 8.16 8.90
N SER A 99 2.52 8.62 8.88
CA SER A 99 3.36 8.63 7.69
C SER A 99 4.82 8.32 8.01
N VAL A 100 5.47 7.56 7.12
CA VAL A 100 6.87 7.18 7.21
C VAL A 100 7.50 7.37 5.84
N TYR A 101 8.56 8.17 5.77
CA TYR A 101 9.38 8.26 4.56
C TYR A 101 10.35 7.08 4.50
N LEU A 102 10.35 6.35 3.39
CA LEU A 102 11.11 5.10 3.30
C LEU A 102 12.57 5.34 2.90
N SER A 103 12.82 5.95 1.75
CA SER A 103 14.17 6.18 1.24
C SER A 103 14.15 7.06 -0.02
N PRO A 104 15.18 7.89 -0.25
CA PRO A 104 15.40 8.54 -1.53
C PRO A 104 16.09 7.62 -2.56
N ASN A 105 16.74 6.54 -2.09
CA ASN A 105 17.66 5.75 -2.91
C ASN A 105 16.99 4.58 -3.63
N TYR A 106 15.84 4.13 -3.13
CA TYR A 106 15.17 2.93 -3.62
C TYR A 106 13.74 3.25 -3.99
N LYS A 107 13.30 2.82 -5.18
CA LYS A 107 11.91 2.99 -5.59
C LYS A 107 11.08 1.83 -5.06
N PHE A 108 10.24 2.09 -4.07
CA PHE A 108 9.27 1.14 -3.56
C PHE A 108 8.02 1.15 -4.44
N LYS A 109 7.44 -0.04 -4.69
CA LYS A 109 6.26 -0.16 -5.56
C LYS A 109 5.20 -1.15 -5.09
N TYR A 110 5.53 -2.06 -4.18
CA TYR A 110 4.59 -3.11 -3.78
C TYR A 110 4.48 -3.20 -2.26
N LEU A 111 3.28 -3.50 -1.80
CA LEU A 111 2.97 -3.90 -0.43
C LEU A 111 2.53 -5.36 -0.43
N GLY A 112 2.80 -6.07 0.66
CA GLY A 112 2.28 -7.42 0.86
C GLY A 112 2.31 -7.84 2.31
N TRP A 113 1.40 -8.74 2.68
CA TRP A 113 1.37 -9.34 4.01
C TRP A 113 2.45 -10.41 4.13
N ASP A 114 3.18 -10.38 5.24
CA ASP A 114 4.01 -11.49 5.70
C ASP A 114 3.21 -12.34 6.70
N SER A 115 2.67 -11.70 7.74
CA SER A 115 1.60 -12.20 8.61
C SER A 115 0.39 -11.28 8.48
N SER A 116 -0.74 -11.81 8.03
CA SER A 116 -1.96 -11.03 7.76
C SER A 116 -2.33 -10.16 8.96
N GLN A 117 -2.57 -8.86 8.73
CA GLN A 117 -2.95 -7.86 9.75
C GLN A 117 -1.88 -7.52 10.80
N GLU A 118 -0.74 -8.21 10.82
CA GLU A 118 0.30 -8.02 11.85
C GLU A 118 1.60 -7.47 11.28
N ILE A 119 2.14 -8.15 10.27
CA ILE A 119 3.44 -7.86 9.65
C ILE A 119 3.26 -7.78 8.15
N PHE A 120 3.72 -6.68 7.56
CA PHE A 120 3.74 -6.48 6.13
C PHE A 120 5.12 -6.05 5.66
N TYR A 121 5.35 -6.17 4.36
CA TYR A 121 6.57 -5.70 3.72
C TYR A 121 6.27 -4.66 2.65
N VAL A 122 7.21 -3.73 2.49
CA VAL A 122 7.30 -2.83 1.33
C VAL A 122 8.44 -3.31 0.45
N LYS A 123 8.16 -3.61 -0.80
CA LYS A 123 9.12 -4.16 -1.77
C LYS A 123 9.53 -3.14 -2.82
N SER A 124 10.84 -3.01 -3.01
CA SER A 124 11.42 -2.18 -4.06
C SER A 124 11.21 -2.80 -5.44
N VAL A 125 11.29 -1.97 -6.48
CA VAL A 125 11.54 -2.49 -7.83
C VAL A 125 12.91 -3.16 -7.87
N GLN A 126 13.11 -4.03 -8.85
CA GLN A 126 14.40 -4.66 -9.08
C GLN A 126 15.43 -3.61 -9.54
N ASN A 127 16.62 -3.67 -8.95
CA ASN A 127 17.78 -2.91 -9.37
C ASN A 127 18.31 -3.50 -10.68
N LYS A 128 18.01 -2.78 -11.77
CA LYS A 128 18.55 -3.09 -13.09
C LYS A 128 19.88 -2.36 -13.26
N GLU A 129 20.88 -3.05 -13.78
CA GLU A 129 22.16 -2.43 -14.12
C GLU A 129 21.96 -1.42 -15.26
N THR A 130 22.29 -0.17 -14.96
CA THR A 130 22.25 0.90 -15.96
C THR A 130 23.37 0.70 -16.97
N PRO A 131 23.22 1.18 -18.22
CA PRO A 131 24.29 1.13 -19.21
C PRO A 131 25.60 1.76 -18.71
N LEU A 132 25.48 2.86 -17.96
CA LEU A 132 26.61 3.55 -17.34
C LEU A 132 27.34 2.68 -16.29
N SER A 133 26.60 1.98 -15.42
CA SER A 133 27.21 1.07 -14.43
C SER A 133 27.97 -0.07 -15.08
N ARG A 134 27.43 -0.62 -16.18
CA ARG A 134 28.09 -1.66 -16.98
C ARG A 134 29.38 -1.16 -17.63
N GLN A 135 29.35 0.04 -18.20
CA GLN A 135 30.54 0.66 -18.82
C GLN A 135 31.65 0.95 -17.79
N ALA A 136 31.28 1.28 -16.55
CA ALA A 136 32.23 1.51 -15.46
C ALA A 136 32.71 0.22 -14.76
N GLY A 137 32.26 -0.96 -15.20
CA GLY A 137 32.59 -2.24 -14.55
C GLY A 137 31.99 -2.41 -13.15
N VAL A 138 31.03 -1.55 -12.76
CA VAL A 138 30.38 -1.58 -11.45
C VAL A 138 29.26 -2.62 -11.49
N THR A 139 29.42 -3.71 -10.74
CA THR A 139 28.38 -4.74 -10.58
C THR A 139 27.61 -4.52 -9.29
N HIS A 140 26.28 -4.40 -9.38
CA HIS A 140 25.42 -4.29 -8.21
C HIS A 140 24.82 -5.66 -7.87
N SER A 141 25.26 -6.22 -6.74
CA SER A 141 24.78 -7.52 -6.25
C SER A 141 23.38 -7.43 -5.61
N ALA A 142 23.02 -6.27 -5.05
CA ALA A 142 21.69 -6.03 -4.50
C ALA A 142 20.64 -6.06 -5.62
N PHE A 143 19.76 -7.05 -5.61
CA PHE A 143 18.67 -7.22 -6.57
C PHE A 143 17.47 -6.35 -6.22
N MET A 144 17.04 -6.33 -4.95
CA MET A 144 15.93 -5.50 -4.45
C MET A 144 15.98 -5.41 -2.93
N TYR A 145 15.15 -4.56 -2.35
CA TYR A 145 15.05 -4.35 -0.91
C TYR A 145 13.62 -4.59 -0.42
N LEU A 146 13.51 -5.19 0.76
CA LEU A 146 12.27 -5.36 1.51
C LEU A 146 12.38 -4.58 2.82
N GLY A 147 11.49 -3.63 3.06
CA GLY A 147 11.29 -3.06 4.40
C GLY A 147 10.16 -3.81 5.10
N ILE A 148 10.42 -4.37 6.27
CA ILE A 148 9.44 -5.15 7.05
C ILE A 148 8.91 -4.27 8.17
N PHE A 149 7.59 -4.26 8.37
CA PHE A 149 6.91 -3.39 9.31
C PHE A 149 5.85 -4.15 10.12
N ARG A 150 5.69 -3.74 11.38
CA ARG A 150 4.47 -4.01 12.16
C ARG A 150 3.42 -2.96 11.81
N VAL A 151 2.15 -3.38 11.81
CA VAL A 151 1.02 -2.48 11.46
C VAL A 151 0.62 -1.59 12.64
N PHE A 152 0.47 -2.17 13.83
CA PHE A 152 -0.05 -1.50 15.02
C PHE A 152 0.92 -1.62 16.20
N PRO A 153 1.60 -0.53 16.60
CA PRO A 153 1.75 0.71 15.84
C PRO A 153 2.57 0.50 14.55
N LEU A 154 2.47 1.45 13.61
CA LEU A 154 3.25 1.40 12.37
C LEU A 154 4.73 1.58 12.70
N GLN A 155 5.50 0.49 12.64
CA GLN A 155 6.90 0.49 13.07
C GLN A 155 7.75 -0.41 12.18
N ILE A 156 8.95 0.04 11.85
CA ILE A 156 9.92 -0.79 11.12
C ILE A 156 10.46 -1.91 12.02
N VAL A 157 10.48 -3.13 11.48
CA VAL A 157 11.13 -4.30 12.08
C VAL A 157 12.55 -4.42 11.55
N GLY A 158 12.74 -4.23 10.25
CA GLY A 158 14.05 -4.30 9.62
C GLY A 158 14.00 -4.11 8.11
N ILE A 159 15.19 -4.07 7.50
CA ILE A 159 15.35 -3.99 6.05
C ILE A 159 16.17 -5.20 5.62
N LEU A 160 15.68 -5.91 4.60
CA LEU A 160 16.36 -7.05 4.00
C LEU A 160 16.78 -6.69 2.57
N GLU A 161 18.08 -6.77 2.30
CA GLU A 161 18.61 -6.78 0.94
C GLU A 161 18.49 -8.18 0.35
N ILE A 162 17.83 -8.29 -0.81
CA ILE A 162 17.84 -9.50 -1.61
C ILE A 162 18.99 -9.40 -2.60
N ASN A 163 19.91 -10.34 -2.54
CA ASN A 163 21.16 -10.30 -3.30
C ASN A 163 21.20 -11.38 -4.40
N LYS A 164 21.60 -11.01 -5.62
CA LYS A 164 21.70 -11.91 -6.77
C LYS A 164 22.61 -13.10 -6.53
N LYS A 165 23.65 -12.95 -5.71
CA LYS A 165 24.60 -14.04 -5.39
C LYS A 165 23.92 -15.17 -4.61
N GLY A 166 22.95 -14.85 -3.75
CA GLY A 166 22.24 -15.83 -2.92
C GLY A 166 20.93 -16.32 -3.55
N PHE A 167 20.23 -15.44 -4.28
CA PHE A 167 18.86 -15.70 -4.75
C PHE A 167 18.75 -15.84 -6.29
N GLY A 168 19.84 -15.66 -7.03
CA GLY A 168 19.84 -15.68 -8.49
C GLY A 168 19.28 -14.38 -9.10
N SER A 169 19.11 -14.39 -10.42
CA SER A 169 18.74 -13.20 -11.22
C SER A 169 17.43 -13.38 -12.00
N GLY A 170 16.48 -14.13 -11.43
CA GLY A 170 15.23 -14.58 -12.08
C GLY A 170 14.50 -13.55 -12.91
#